data_AF-A0A8H9WHY0-F1
#
_entry.id   AF-A0A8H9WHY0-F1
#
_cell.length_a   1.000
_cell.length_b   1.000
_cell.length_c   1.000
_cell.angle_alpha   90.00
_cell.angle_beta   90.00
_cell.angle_gamma   90.00
#
_symmetry.space_group_name_H-M   'P 1'
#
loop_
_entity.id
_entity.type
_entity.pdbx_description
1 polymer ?
#
loop_
_entity_poly.entity_id
_entity_poly.type
_entity_poly.pdbx_seq_one_letter_code
_entity_poly.pdbx_strand_id
1 'polypeptide(L)'
;MNQRLPMWPYFALALSSGVIGAALLFYNLGSNVPPKEALHKFSGTVDKLSIIDDLSGVQTGFMKPMNSIHFTLEEGEEIFRYPSSWPGFTKIYEQLSFHVDVWVQRSDIGNGEPMVVFRLEQQVPENWIVP
;
A
#
# COMPACT_ATOMS: atom_id res chain seq x y z
N MET A 1 18.44 33.90 46.11
CA MET A 1 18.05 32.49 46.29
C MET A 1 17.91 31.87 44.91
N ASN A 2 18.83 30.99 44.50
CA ASN A 2 18.71 30.28 43.21
C ASN A 2 17.84 29.04 43.41
N GLN A 3 16.55 29.13 43.06
CA GLN A 3 15.67 27.98 43.01
C GLN A 3 16.07 27.09 41.83
N ARG A 4 16.79 26.00 42.12
CA ARG A 4 16.99 24.91 41.15
C ARG A 4 15.67 24.16 41.03
N LEU A 5 14.89 24.47 40.00
CA LEU A 5 13.71 23.69 39.66
C LEU A 5 14.16 22.25 39.33
N PRO A 6 13.47 21.23 39.85
CA PRO A 6 13.82 19.84 39.59
C PRO A 6 13.69 19.57 38.08
N MET A 7 14.77 19.13 37.44
CA MET A 7 14.78 18.82 35.99
C MET A 7 14.21 17.44 35.66
N TRP A 8 14.05 16.56 36.65
CA TRP A 8 13.56 15.19 36.47
C TRP A 8 12.20 15.07 35.76
N PRO A 9 11.22 15.99 35.92
CA PRO A 9 9.95 15.89 35.20
C PRO A 9 10.12 16.02 33.69
N TYR A 10 11.08 16.82 33.24
CA TYR A 10 11.39 16.98 31.81
C TYR A 10 12.03 15.72 31.23
N PHE A 11 12.92 15.07 31.98
CA PHE A 11 13.49 13.78 31.58
C PHE A 11 12.42 12.68 31.53
N ALA A 12 11.50 12.64 32.51
CA ALA A 12 10.39 11.70 32.52
C ALA A 12 9.46 11.89 31.31
N LEU A 13 9.15 13.15 30.96
CA LEU A 13 8.33 13.50 29.81
C LEU A 13 9.03 13.17 28.47
N ALA A 14 10.33 13.44 28.37
CA ALA A 14 11.11 13.09 27.18
C ALA A 14 11.15 11.57 26.96
N LEU A 15 11.31 10.80 28.04
CA LEU A 15 11.35 9.35 27.99
C LEU A 15 9.98 8.75 27.66
N SER A 16 8.89 9.28 28.24
CA SER A 16 7.53 8.83 27.90
C SER A 16 7.16 9.16 26.46
N SER A 17 7.49 10.36 25.98
CA SER A 17 7.30 10.75 24.58
C SER A 17 8.11 9.88 23.62
N GLY A 18 9.37 9.59 23.95
CA GLY A 18 10.23 8.69 23.17
C GLY A 18 9.68 7.27 23.08
N VAL A 19 9.17 6.72 24.18
CA VAL A 19 8.55 5.39 24.21
C VAL A 19 7.27 5.35 23.37
N ILE A 20 6.40 6.36 23.48
CA ILE A 20 5.18 6.44 22.67
C ILE A 20 5.52 6.59 21.19
N GLY A 21 6.48 7.46 20.85
CA GLY A 21 6.94 7.65 19.48
C GLY A 21 7.55 6.38 18.90
N ALA A 22 8.37 5.67 19.66
CA ALA A 22 8.94 4.38 19.25
C ALA A 22 7.85 3.32 19.08
N ALA A 23 6.88 3.23 20.00
CA ALA A 23 5.76 2.30 19.87
C ALA A 23 4.95 2.59 18.61
N LEU A 24 4.58 3.86 18.36
CA LEU A 24 3.87 4.27 17.15
C LEU A 24 4.68 3.98 15.88
N LEU A 25 6.00 4.22 15.91
CA LEU A 25 6.89 3.84 14.81
C LEU A 25 6.88 2.33 14.60
N PHE A 26 6.99 1.51 15.64
CA PHE A 26 6.93 0.05 15.51
C PHE A 26 5.58 -0.46 15.02
N TYR A 27 4.47 0.14 15.46
CA TYR A 27 3.13 -0.19 14.95
C TYR A 27 2.93 0.26 13.49
N ASN A 28 3.54 1.36 13.08
CA ASN A 28 3.49 1.85 11.69
C ASN A 28 4.45 1.08 10.76
N LEU A 29 5.64 0.71 11.27
CA LEU A 29 6.65 -0.12 10.61
C LEU A 29 6.30 -1.62 10.62
N GLY A 30 5.32 -2.01 11.44
CA GLY A 30 4.66 -3.29 11.37
C GLY A 30 3.91 -3.39 10.05
N SER A 31 4.67 -3.58 8.97
CA SER A 31 4.11 -3.88 7.67
C SER A 31 3.28 -5.14 7.88
N ASN A 32 1.95 -5.01 7.84
CA ASN A 32 1.02 -6.11 7.65
C ASN A 32 1.19 -6.71 6.25
N VAL A 33 2.43 -6.83 5.76
CA VAL A 33 2.79 -7.53 4.54
C VAL A 33 2.74 -9.01 4.93
N PRO A 34 1.81 -9.79 4.36
CA PRO A 34 1.72 -11.21 4.63
C PRO A 34 3.05 -11.89 4.29
N PRO A 35 3.42 -12.96 5.00
CA PRO A 35 4.57 -13.77 4.60
C PRO A 35 4.37 -14.27 3.16
N LYS A 36 5.46 -14.39 2.39
CA LYS A 36 5.41 -14.77 0.96
C LYS A 36 4.62 -16.05 0.68
N GLU A 37 4.63 -16.98 1.63
CA GLU A 37 3.92 -18.26 1.58
C GLU A 37 2.39 -18.11 1.62
N ALA A 38 1.90 -17.03 2.24
CA ALA A 38 0.48 -16.68 2.31
C ALA A 38 0.01 -15.87 1.09
N LEU A 39 0.92 -15.47 0.21
CA LEU A 39 0.60 -14.75 -1.01
C LEU A 39 0.28 -15.71 -2.15
N HIS A 40 -0.71 -15.35 -2.94
CA HIS A 40 -1.01 -15.97 -4.23
C HIS A 40 -0.64 -15.00 -5.34
N LYS A 41 -0.03 -15.54 -6.41
CA LYS A 41 0.42 -14.77 -7.56
C LYS A 41 -0.62 -14.89 -8.67
N PHE A 42 -1.12 -13.75 -9.14
CA PHE A 42 -1.86 -13.59 -10.37
C PHE A 42 -0.96 -12.96 -11.42
N SER A 43 -1.06 -13.40 -12.67
CA SER A 43 -0.30 -12.84 -13.80
C SER A 43 -1.29 -12.50 -14.90
N GLY A 44 -1.16 -11.31 -15.48
CA GLY A 44 -2.09 -10.89 -16.52
C GLY A 44 -1.83 -9.48 -17.04
N THR A 45 -2.52 -9.15 -18.12
CA THR A 45 -2.64 -7.78 -18.61
C THR A 45 -3.83 -7.11 -17.93
N VAL A 46 -3.75 -5.81 -17.66
CA VAL A 46 -4.84 -5.05 -17.03
C VAL A 46 -5.90 -4.71 -18.08
N ASP A 47 -7.16 -5.04 -17.80
CA ASP A 47 -8.31 -4.70 -18.67
C ASP A 47 -8.91 -3.35 -18.27
N LYS A 48 -9.35 -3.23 -17.01
CA LYS A 48 -10.01 -2.02 -16.49
C LYS A 48 -9.25 -1.46 -15.31
N LEU A 49 -9.22 -0.13 -15.24
CA LEU A 49 -8.64 0.62 -14.14
C LEU A 49 -9.61 1.72 -13.71
N SER A 50 -9.93 1.78 -12.42
CA SER A 50 -10.72 2.81 -11.79
C SER A 50 -9.98 3.37 -10.57
N ILE A 51 -10.08 4.68 -10.37
CA ILE A 51 -9.59 5.32 -9.15
C ILE A 51 -10.78 5.46 -8.22
N ILE A 52 -10.68 4.99 -7.00
CA ILE A 52 -11.72 5.10 -5.99
C ILE A 52 -11.22 6.02 -4.88
N ASP A 53 -12.03 6.99 -4.51
CA ASP A 53 -11.77 7.84 -3.34
C ASP A 53 -12.14 7.04 -2.09
N ASP A 54 -11.16 6.72 -1.24
CA ASP A 54 -11.33 5.84 -0.08
C ASP A 54 -12.25 6.44 1.01
N LEU A 55 -12.49 7.76 0.98
CA LEU A 55 -13.40 8.43 1.92
C LEU A 55 -14.85 8.34 1.48
N SER A 56 -15.10 8.45 0.18
CA SER A 56 -16.46 8.48 -0.39
C SER A 56 -16.90 7.15 -1.00
N GLY A 57 -15.96 6.26 -1.32
CA GLY A 57 -16.20 5.02 -2.07
C GLY A 57 -16.59 5.26 -3.54
N VAL A 58 -16.47 6.49 -4.04
CA VAL A 58 -16.91 6.88 -5.38
C VAL A 58 -15.73 6.84 -6.35
N GLN A 59 -16.01 6.38 -7.58
CA GLN A 59 -15.05 6.45 -8.67
C GLN A 59 -14.76 7.90 -9.05
N THR A 60 -13.48 8.24 -9.13
CA THR A 60 -12.98 9.57 -9.47
C THR A 60 -12.02 9.49 -10.65
N GLY A 61 -11.93 10.56 -11.45
CA GLY A 61 -10.89 10.71 -12.49
C GLY A 61 -9.64 11.45 -12.00
N PHE A 62 -9.69 11.99 -10.78
CA PHE A 62 -8.63 12.82 -10.21
C PHE A 62 -7.89 12.07 -9.10
N MET A 63 -6.57 11.94 -9.25
CA MET A 63 -5.68 11.33 -8.27
C MET A 63 -5.50 12.27 -7.06
N LYS A 64 -5.94 11.83 -5.88
CA LYS A 64 -5.79 12.51 -4.60
C LYS A 64 -5.04 11.59 -3.61
N PRO A 65 -4.48 12.12 -2.51
CA PRO A 65 -3.70 11.33 -1.54
C PRO A 65 -4.49 10.19 -0.86
N MET A 66 -5.82 10.28 -0.83
CA MET A 66 -6.71 9.30 -0.18
C MET A 66 -7.47 8.44 -1.20
N ASN A 67 -6.87 8.18 -2.36
CA ASN A 67 -7.47 7.34 -3.37
C ASN A 67 -6.78 5.98 -3.42
N SER A 68 -7.53 4.92 -3.68
CA SER A 68 -6.97 3.64 -4.09
C SER A 68 -7.26 3.39 -5.56
N ILE A 69 -6.43 2.56 -6.19
CA ILE A 69 -6.61 2.17 -7.59
C ILE A 69 -7.16 0.76 -7.61
N HIS A 70 -8.29 0.60 -8.27
CA HIS A 70 -8.95 -0.67 -8.48
C HIS A 70 -8.75 -1.09 -9.93
N PHE A 71 -8.31 -2.32 -10.15
CA PHE A 71 -8.10 -2.81 -11.51
C PHE A 71 -8.45 -4.28 -11.64
N THR A 72 -8.71 -4.74 -12.86
CA THR A 72 -9.01 -6.14 -13.21
C THR A 72 -8.00 -6.64 -14.23
N LEU A 73 -7.74 -7.95 -14.23
CA LEU A 73 -6.89 -8.59 -15.25
C LEU A 73 -7.78 -9.14 -16.37
N GLU A 74 -7.28 -9.20 -17.61
CA GLU A 74 -8.05 -9.68 -18.78
C GLU A 74 -8.57 -11.12 -18.61
N GLU A 75 -7.81 -11.98 -17.92
CA GLU A 75 -8.16 -13.40 -17.72
C GLU A 75 -9.00 -13.66 -16.46
N GLY A 76 -9.36 -12.62 -15.70
CA GLY A 76 -10.00 -12.77 -14.39
C GLY A 76 -11.11 -11.74 -14.12
N GLU A 77 -12.15 -12.16 -13.39
CA GLU A 77 -13.18 -11.23 -12.89
C GLU A 77 -12.79 -10.59 -11.55
N GLU A 78 -11.61 -10.93 -11.04
CA GLU A 78 -11.10 -10.42 -9.78
C GLU A 78 -10.77 -8.92 -9.84
N ILE A 79 -11.22 -8.19 -8.80
CA ILE A 79 -10.88 -6.79 -8.60
C ILE A 79 -9.71 -6.70 -7.62
N PHE A 80 -8.62 -6.11 -8.09
CA PHE A 80 -7.43 -5.82 -7.30
C PHE A 80 -7.45 -4.39 -6.81
N ARG A 81 -7.07 -4.15 -5.56
CA ARG A 81 -6.96 -2.83 -4.94
C ARG A 81 -5.51 -2.53 -4.60
N TYR A 82 -5.03 -1.40 -5.10
CA TYR A 82 -3.71 -0.84 -4.81
C TYR A 82 -3.87 0.46 -4.02
N PRO A 83 -3.68 0.44 -2.68
CA PRO A 83 -3.86 1.63 -1.83
C PRO A 83 -2.82 2.73 -2.07
N SER A 84 -3.20 4.00 -1.85
CA SER A 84 -2.28 5.15 -1.97
C SER A 84 -1.09 5.13 -1.04
N SER A 85 -1.20 4.42 0.08
CA SER A 85 -0.11 4.25 1.04
C SER A 85 1.01 3.32 0.55
N TRP A 86 0.80 2.54 -0.52
CA TRP A 86 1.83 1.63 -1.01
C TRP A 86 2.90 2.34 -1.84
N PRO A 87 4.17 1.92 -1.69
CA PRO A 87 5.29 2.49 -2.43
C PRO A 87 5.14 2.22 -3.93
N GLY A 88 5.20 3.28 -4.74
CA GLY A 88 5.02 3.19 -6.20
C GLY A 88 3.66 3.65 -6.70
N PHE A 89 2.73 4.03 -5.81
CA PHE A 89 1.40 4.55 -6.18
C PHE A 89 1.43 5.66 -7.24
N THR A 90 2.41 6.56 -7.20
CA THR A 90 2.52 7.65 -8.17
C THR A 90 2.87 7.20 -9.59
N LYS A 91 3.52 6.04 -9.74
CA LYS A 91 3.96 5.47 -11.03
C LYS A 91 3.19 4.20 -11.43
N ILE A 92 2.16 3.86 -10.67
CA ILE A 92 1.42 2.61 -10.85
C ILE A 92 0.77 2.49 -12.23
N TYR A 93 0.38 3.61 -12.87
CA TYR A 93 -0.12 3.60 -14.24
C TYR A 93 0.90 3.10 -15.25
N GLU A 94 2.17 3.49 -15.10
CA GLU A 94 3.26 3.02 -15.96
C GLU A 94 3.47 1.51 -15.77
N GLN A 95 3.34 1.03 -14.52
CA GLN A 95 3.50 -0.38 -14.20
C GLN A 95 2.35 -1.24 -14.71
N LEU A 96 1.11 -0.77 -14.55
CA LEU A 96 -0.10 -1.45 -15.00
C LEU A 96 -0.30 -1.43 -16.53
N SER A 97 0.49 -0.63 -17.26
CA SER A 97 0.43 -0.56 -18.73
C SER A 97 1.01 -1.80 -19.42
N PHE A 98 1.67 -2.70 -18.68
CA PHE A 98 2.29 -3.91 -19.19
C PHE A 98 1.69 -5.15 -18.53
N HIS A 99 2.18 -6.32 -18.94
CA HIS A 99 1.89 -7.55 -18.22
C HIS A 99 2.43 -7.43 -16.78
N VAL A 100 1.57 -7.70 -15.80
CA VAL A 100 1.88 -7.55 -14.38
C VAL A 100 1.72 -8.85 -13.64
N ASP A 101 2.64 -9.06 -12.70
CA ASP A 101 2.52 -10.04 -11.65
C ASP A 101 2.00 -9.35 -10.40
N VAL A 102 0.89 -9.83 -9.86
CA VAL A 102 0.18 -9.26 -8.72
C VAL A 102 0.16 -10.28 -7.60
N TRP A 103 0.63 -9.89 -6.42
CA TRP A 103 0.58 -10.74 -5.23
C TRP A 103 -0.47 -10.22 -4.26
N VAL A 104 -1.42 -11.09 -3.96
CA VAL A 104 -2.50 -10.84 -2.99
C VAL A 104 -2.48 -11.90 -1.92
N GLN A 105 -3.13 -11.65 -0.78
CA GLN A 105 -3.26 -12.65 0.26
C GLN A 105 -4.23 -13.75 -0.17
N ARG A 106 -3.87 -15.02 0.02
CA ARG A 106 -4.73 -16.15 -0.36
C ARG A 106 -6.07 -16.15 0.37
N SER A 107 -6.11 -15.57 1.58
CA SER A 107 -7.34 -15.41 2.36
C SER A 107 -8.37 -14.50 1.72
N ASP A 108 -7.95 -13.61 0.82
CA ASP A 108 -8.81 -12.57 0.25
C ASP A 108 -9.52 -13.06 -1.02
N ILE A 109 -9.06 -14.20 -1.56
CA ILE A 109 -9.59 -14.81 -2.78
C ILE A 109 -11.01 -15.34 -2.50
N GLY A 110 -11.98 -14.89 -3.28
CA GLY A 110 -13.36 -15.37 -3.23
C GLY A 110 -14.23 -14.73 -2.15
N ASN A 111 -13.72 -13.74 -1.40
CA ASN A 111 -14.49 -13.04 -0.37
C ASN A 111 -15.47 -11.98 -0.92
N GLY A 112 -15.45 -11.73 -2.23
CA GLY A 112 -16.29 -10.72 -2.88
C GLY A 112 -15.84 -9.27 -2.66
N GLU A 113 -14.76 -9.06 -1.90
CA GLU A 113 -14.12 -7.75 -1.71
C GLU A 113 -12.92 -7.58 -2.66
N PRO A 114 -12.58 -6.32 -3.04
CA PRO A 114 -11.36 -6.04 -3.80
C PRO A 114 -10.11 -6.50 -3.06
N MET A 115 -9.32 -7.37 -3.69
CA MET A 115 -8.14 -7.97 -3.07
C MET A 115 -6.99 -6.97 -2.97
N VAL A 116 -6.42 -6.82 -1.78
CA VAL A 116 -5.32 -5.88 -1.56
C VAL A 116 -4.03 -6.41 -2.19
N VAL A 117 -3.43 -5.58 -3.04
CA VAL A 117 -2.15 -5.88 -3.69
C VAL A 117 -1.01 -5.52 -2.74
N PHE A 118 -0.23 -6.53 -2.37
CA PHE A 118 0.93 -6.37 -1.48
C PHE A 118 2.25 -6.21 -2.24
N ARG A 119 2.28 -6.71 -3.48
CA ARG A 119 3.42 -6.57 -4.38
C ARG A 119 2.90 -6.57 -5.81
N LEU A 120 3.52 -5.73 -6.63
CA LEU A 120 3.28 -5.65 -8.06
C LEU A 120 4.64 -5.61 -8.76
N GLU A 121 4.86 -6.54 -9.66
CA GLU A 121 6.07 -6.62 -10.49
C GLU A 121 5.63 -6.53 -11.95
N GLN A 122 6.24 -5.61 -12.66
CA GLN A 122 5.96 -5.38 -14.07
C GLN A 122 6.87 -6.28 -14.90
N GLN A 123 6.30 -7.07 -15.81
CA GLN A 123 7.05 -7.79 -16.83
C GLN A 123 7.21 -6.90 -18.06
N VAL A 124 8.38 -6.28 -18.17
CA VAL A 124 8.75 -5.44 -19.30
C VAL A 124 9.44 -6.30 -20.37
N PRO A 125 9.14 -6.11 -21.66
CA PRO A 125 9.88 -6.80 -22.73
C PRO A 125 11.38 -6.51 -22.64
N GLU A 126 12.24 -7.49 -22.98
CA GLU A 126 13.71 -7.34 -22.91
C GLU A 126 14.25 -6.12 -23.68
N ASN A 127 13.52 -5.65 -24.68
CA ASN A 127 13.89 -4.52 -25.54
C ASN A 127 13.34 -3.17 -25.04
N TRP A 128 12.69 -3.14 -23.88
CA TRP A 128 12.06 -1.94 -23.34
C TRP A 128 13.10 -1.09 -22.60
N ILE A 129 13.70 -0.16 -23.33
CA ILE A 129 14.65 0.82 -22.80
C ILE A 129 13.83 1.99 -22.23
N VAL A 130 13.67 2.03 -20.90
CA VAL A 130 13.19 3.23 -20.22
C VAL A 130 14.41 4.14 -19.97
N PRO A 131 14.42 5.41 -20.42
CA PRO A 131 15.43 6.38 -20.00
C PRO A 131 15.30 6.78 -18.52
#